data_AF-A0A0C2GCE6-F1
#
_entry.id   AF-A0A0C2GCE6-F1
#
_cell.length_a   1.000
_cell.length_b   1.000
_cell.length_c   1.000
_cell.angle_alpha   90.00
_cell.angle_beta   90.00
_cell.angle_gamma   90.00
#
_symmetry.space_group_name_H-M   'P 1'
#
loop_
_entity.id
_entity.type
_entity.pdbx_description
1 polymer ?
#
loop_
_entity_poly.entity_id
_entity_poly.type
_entity_poly.pdbx_seq_one_letter_code
_entity_poly.pdbx_strand_id
1 'polypeptide(L)'
;THFKDVFSLTARLLETSPFNELICKLLNATTTLAENTRYAIPEQLDILMEVVSGCRGDVLPVCVSTLHNVARLAKHSHVWKEEHLKNLNQLRSKVSSTESAYLRYLDILVELTRKARPGLIMGLDETLSEIGNLGQSECLPMRIRYLQISCNMLSRVPNERKWHMLSGPFFYRTLARFLCCGEVPPERVLSVLDSVLDKPTTHASISLLIELCCQIANRLPFVVAKLHHWAKSLIAKESSLLSPSMAYLLLAPSIQLSSSVDTLAKGTDLDRYIVARVAFRNGHWRTAALPNLQAININRLSLESCEWIQALQELAASQLNEFSVGALYEQNKHLFRAHALLKSMAQSSQHETAFAFPSEWVACLLHSSDAALQIASAISPTLSWCKQPLSDAVVFRVKRALIACDFGVSRACQAWLRLARSSFGADEESIDFLALQHKQCALVQYAVHCITGRIATT
;
A
#
# COMPACT_ATOMS: atom_id res chain seq x y z
N THR A 1 22.07 -44.54 31.81
CA THR A 1 21.69 -44.78 33.21
C THR A 1 21.85 -43.52 34.04
N HIS A 2 23.05 -42.92 34.16
CA HIS A 2 23.30 -41.74 35.01
C HIS A 2 22.47 -40.47 34.72
N PHE A 3 22.03 -40.22 33.47
CA PHE A 3 21.25 -39.02 33.16
C PHE A 3 19.84 -39.04 33.78
N LYS A 4 19.16 -40.19 33.77
CA LYS A 4 17.82 -40.30 34.37
C LYS A 4 17.85 -40.01 35.87
N ASP A 5 18.93 -40.40 36.55
CA ASP A 5 19.14 -40.14 37.97
C ASP A 5 19.30 -38.64 38.23
N VAL A 6 20.01 -37.92 37.36
CA VAL A 6 20.18 -36.45 37.47
C VAL A 6 18.85 -35.71 37.24
N PHE A 7 18.06 -36.12 36.25
CA PHE A 7 16.76 -35.52 35.98
C PHE A 7 15.74 -35.82 37.09
N SER A 8 15.72 -37.06 37.60
CA SER A 8 14.89 -37.44 38.75
C SER A 8 15.26 -36.67 40.03
N LEU A 9 16.56 -36.51 40.29
CA LEU A 9 17.05 -35.68 41.40
C LEU A 9 16.62 -34.22 41.22
N THR A 10 16.73 -33.70 40.00
CA THR A 10 16.31 -32.31 39.69
C THR A 10 14.83 -32.11 39.94
N ALA A 11 13.96 -33.01 39.45
CA ALA A 11 12.52 -32.93 39.67
C ALA A 11 12.19 -32.87 41.17
N ARG A 12 12.77 -33.76 41.98
CA ARG A 12 12.63 -33.74 43.45
C ARG A 12 13.13 -32.43 44.09
N LEU A 13 14.26 -31.90 43.64
CA LEU A 13 14.79 -30.64 44.16
C LEU A 13 13.88 -29.46 43.80
N LEU A 14 13.28 -29.46 42.61
CA LEU A 14 12.33 -28.44 42.17
C LEU A 14 11.02 -28.48 42.98
N GLU A 15 10.52 -29.67 43.34
CA GLU A 15 9.32 -29.83 44.17
C GLU A 15 9.51 -29.33 45.61
N THR A 16 10.72 -29.45 46.15
CA THR A 16 11.02 -29.16 47.56
C THR A 16 11.63 -27.79 47.80
N SER A 17 12.26 -27.17 46.80
CA SER A 17 13.02 -25.93 46.98
C SER A 17 12.12 -24.68 46.94
N PRO A 18 12.12 -23.84 47.99
CA PRO A 18 11.46 -22.54 47.96
C PRO A 18 12.33 -21.43 47.33
N PHE A 19 13.59 -21.71 47.00
CA PHE A 19 14.55 -20.70 46.57
C PHE A 19 14.59 -20.56 45.04
N ASN A 20 14.03 -19.48 44.52
CA ASN A 20 14.00 -19.18 43.07
C ASN A 20 15.39 -19.14 42.42
N GLU A 21 16.41 -18.65 43.12
CA GLU A 21 17.77 -18.60 42.57
C GLU A 21 18.34 -20.00 42.31
N LEU A 22 18.11 -20.94 43.25
CA LEU A 22 18.50 -22.33 43.11
C LEU A 22 17.73 -22.99 41.96
N ILE A 23 16.41 -22.74 41.87
CA ILE A 23 15.57 -23.22 40.77
C ILE A 23 16.14 -22.76 39.42
N CYS A 24 16.40 -21.47 39.24
CA CYS A 24 16.95 -20.92 37.98
C CYS A 24 18.31 -21.56 37.61
N LYS A 25 19.21 -21.75 38.58
CA LYS A 25 20.51 -22.41 38.36
C LYS A 25 20.34 -23.88 37.96
N LEU A 26 19.44 -24.61 38.61
CA LEU A 26 19.11 -25.99 38.27
C LEU A 26 18.54 -26.12 36.85
N LEU A 27 17.59 -25.26 36.48
CA LEU A 27 17.01 -25.24 35.13
C LEU A 27 18.07 -24.97 34.06
N ASN A 28 18.98 -24.02 34.29
CA ASN A 28 20.08 -23.74 33.37
C ASN A 28 21.06 -24.91 33.23
N ALA A 29 21.43 -25.54 34.33
CA ALA A 29 22.36 -26.68 34.34
C ALA A 29 21.76 -27.89 33.62
N THR A 30 20.52 -28.24 33.94
CA THR A 30 19.80 -29.37 33.31
C THR A 30 19.48 -29.12 31.84
N THR A 31 19.15 -27.89 31.46
CA THR A 31 18.98 -27.54 30.04
C THR A 31 20.28 -27.69 29.25
N THR A 32 21.41 -27.28 29.83
CA THR A 32 22.73 -27.46 29.20
C THR A 32 23.08 -28.95 29.04
N LEU A 33 22.76 -29.77 30.05
CA LEU A 33 22.90 -31.22 29.98
C LEU A 33 22.01 -31.84 28.89
N ALA A 34 20.76 -31.38 28.79
CA ALA A 34 19.80 -31.83 27.78
C ALA A 34 20.27 -31.49 26.36
N GLU A 35 20.78 -30.28 26.13
CA GLU A 35 21.31 -29.87 24.82
C GLU A 35 22.50 -30.74 24.36
N ASN A 36 23.40 -31.07 25.29
CA ASN A 36 24.59 -31.88 24.99
C ASN A 36 24.24 -33.34 24.70
N THR A 37 23.15 -33.86 25.28
CA THR A 37 22.74 -35.27 25.13
C THR A 37 21.68 -35.48 24.05
N ARG A 38 20.89 -34.46 23.71
CA ARG A 38 19.79 -34.44 22.74
C ARG A 38 18.59 -35.35 23.05
N TYR A 39 18.80 -36.59 23.49
CA TYR A 39 17.69 -37.52 23.81
C TYR A 39 16.96 -37.15 25.12
N ALA A 40 17.57 -36.34 25.99
CA ALA A 40 16.95 -35.86 27.23
C ALA A 40 16.16 -34.53 27.06
N ILE A 41 16.13 -33.96 25.85
CA ILE A 41 15.38 -32.72 25.57
C ILE A 41 13.87 -32.86 25.85
N PRO A 42 13.18 -33.96 25.48
CA PRO A 42 11.76 -34.13 25.80
C PRO A 42 11.50 -34.06 27.31
N GLU A 43 12.30 -34.78 28.11
CA GLU A 43 12.20 -34.80 29.58
C GLU A 43 12.46 -33.41 30.17
N GLN A 44 13.44 -32.67 29.63
CA GLN A 44 13.70 -31.29 30.06
C GLN A 44 12.55 -30.32 29.71
N LEU A 45 11.92 -30.49 28.55
CA LEU A 45 10.76 -29.67 28.19
C LEU A 45 9.59 -29.92 29.12
N ASP A 46 9.33 -31.18 29.49
CA ASP A 46 8.29 -31.53 30.47
C ASP A 46 8.57 -30.79 31.81
N ILE A 47 9.79 -30.87 32.34
CA ILE A 47 10.20 -30.15 33.58
C ILE A 47 10.02 -28.63 33.46
N LEU A 48 10.50 -28.02 32.37
CA LEU A 48 10.43 -26.57 32.17
C LEU A 48 8.99 -26.06 32.10
N MET A 49 8.08 -26.86 31.53
CA MET A 49 6.68 -26.47 31.39
C MET A 49 5.90 -26.63 32.70
N GLU A 50 6.31 -27.55 33.59
CA GLU A 50 5.65 -27.79 34.86
C GLU A 50 6.16 -26.89 36.01
N VAL A 51 7.46 -26.55 36.01
CA VAL A 51 8.11 -25.86 37.14
C VAL A 51 7.41 -24.57 37.57
N VAL A 52 6.82 -23.85 36.62
CA VAL A 52 6.16 -22.54 36.86
C VAL A 52 4.82 -22.68 37.59
N SER A 53 4.24 -23.88 37.62
CA SER A 53 3.02 -24.15 38.38
C SER A 53 3.28 -24.41 39.87
N GLY A 54 4.48 -24.89 40.22
CA GLY A 54 4.86 -25.26 41.59
C GLY A 54 5.52 -24.14 42.41
N CYS A 55 5.94 -23.04 41.77
CA CYS A 55 6.61 -21.94 42.47
C CYS A 55 5.67 -21.13 43.38
N ARG A 56 6.18 -20.74 44.55
CA ARG A 56 5.49 -19.86 45.52
C ARG A 56 6.22 -18.50 45.59
N GLY A 57 5.47 -17.40 45.72
CA GLY A 57 6.05 -16.05 45.82
C GLY A 57 6.20 -15.33 44.47
N ASP A 58 7.22 -14.48 44.31
CA ASP A 58 7.50 -13.81 43.04
C ASP A 58 8.02 -14.82 42.01
N VAL A 59 7.16 -15.20 41.06
CA VAL A 59 7.46 -16.23 40.06
C VAL A 59 8.18 -15.64 38.84
N LEU A 60 8.24 -14.32 38.68
CA LEU A 60 8.76 -13.69 37.45
C LEU A 60 10.21 -14.10 37.12
N PRO A 61 11.16 -14.16 38.09
CA PRO A 61 12.53 -14.60 37.79
C PRO A 61 12.59 -16.03 37.25
N VAL A 62 11.76 -16.93 37.79
CA VAL A 62 11.67 -18.32 37.35
C VAL A 62 11.03 -18.37 35.96
N CYS A 63 9.95 -17.63 35.71
CA CYS A 63 9.32 -17.53 34.39
C CYS A 63 10.32 -17.07 33.31
N VAL A 64 11.12 -16.03 33.59
CA VAL A 64 12.12 -15.51 32.66
C VAL A 64 13.24 -16.52 32.43
N SER A 65 13.71 -17.20 33.48
CA SER A 65 14.71 -18.26 33.37
C SER A 65 14.17 -19.46 32.56
N THR A 66 12.93 -19.86 32.80
CA THR A 66 12.23 -20.89 32.03
C THR A 66 12.14 -20.50 30.56
N LEU A 67 11.69 -19.29 30.23
CA LEU A 67 11.66 -18.80 28.84
C LEU A 67 13.04 -18.83 28.18
N HIS A 68 14.08 -18.43 28.90
CA HIS A 68 15.44 -18.45 28.38
C HIS A 68 15.87 -19.88 27.98
N ASN A 69 15.57 -20.86 28.84
CA ASN A 69 15.88 -22.26 28.58
C ASN A 69 14.99 -22.86 27.48
N VAL A 70 13.70 -22.54 27.46
CA VAL A 70 12.79 -22.96 26.39
C VAL A 70 13.24 -22.41 25.03
N ALA A 71 13.70 -21.15 24.96
CA ALA A 71 14.25 -20.56 23.74
C ALA A 71 15.47 -21.31 23.20
N ARG A 72 16.35 -21.80 24.08
CA ARG A 72 17.49 -22.66 23.68
C ARG A 72 17.01 -23.96 23.04
N LEU A 73 15.93 -24.55 23.57
CA LEU A 73 15.37 -25.82 23.11
C LEU A 73 14.41 -25.70 21.92
N ALA A 74 13.88 -24.51 21.63
CA ALA A 74 12.92 -24.28 20.53
C ALA A 74 13.47 -24.68 19.14
N LYS A 75 14.80 -24.63 18.95
CA LYS A 75 15.47 -25.10 17.72
C LYS A 75 15.28 -26.61 17.47
N HIS A 76 14.97 -27.39 18.49
CA HIS A 76 14.67 -28.82 18.44
C HIS A 76 13.17 -29.08 18.31
N SER A 77 12.53 -28.40 17.35
CA SER A 77 11.07 -28.37 17.17
C SER A 77 10.38 -29.73 16.97
N HIS A 78 11.12 -30.80 16.64
CA HIS A 78 10.58 -32.14 16.39
C HIS A 78 10.20 -32.90 17.66
N VAL A 79 10.74 -32.52 18.83
CA VAL A 79 10.42 -33.18 20.12
C VAL A 79 9.25 -32.55 20.87
N TRP A 80 8.72 -31.44 20.37
CA TRP A 80 7.64 -30.69 21.02
C TRP A 80 6.28 -31.40 20.86
N LYS A 81 5.48 -31.37 21.94
CA LYS A 81 4.12 -31.91 22.02
C LYS A 81 3.10 -30.77 22.09
N GLU A 82 1.83 -31.06 21.81
CA GLU A 82 0.74 -30.06 21.90
C GLU A 82 0.58 -29.53 23.33
N GLU A 83 0.76 -30.38 24.34
CA GLU A 83 0.74 -29.99 25.75
C GLU A 83 1.80 -28.95 26.09
N HIS A 84 3.00 -29.05 25.51
CA HIS A 84 4.04 -28.03 25.66
C HIS A 84 3.62 -26.67 25.13
N LEU A 85 2.85 -26.64 24.02
CA LEU A 85 2.34 -25.38 23.48
C LEU A 85 1.28 -24.76 24.38
N LYS A 86 0.39 -25.58 24.96
CA LYS A 86 -0.62 -25.10 25.92
C LYS A 86 0.06 -24.47 27.15
N ASN A 87 1.06 -25.14 27.71
CA ASN A 87 1.80 -24.65 28.87
C ASN A 87 2.65 -23.41 28.52
N LEU A 88 3.23 -23.37 27.32
CA LEU A 88 3.90 -22.17 26.81
C LEU A 88 2.93 -20.98 26.71
N ASN A 89 1.68 -21.20 26.26
CA ASN A 89 0.68 -20.13 26.21
C ASN A 89 0.28 -19.65 27.61
N GLN A 90 0.19 -20.54 28.60
CA GLN A 90 -0.01 -20.15 30.00
C GLN A 90 1.15 -19.33 30.56
N LEU A 91 2.39 -19.61 30.13
CA LEU A 91 3.57 -18.84 30.53
C LEU A 91 3.51 -17.40 30.02
N ARG A 92 2.84 -17.15 28.89
CA ARG A 92 2.69 -15.83 28.28
C ARG A 92 2.14 -14.79 29.25
N SER A 93 1.04 -15.09 29.94
CA SER A 93 0.39 -14.14 30.85
C SER A 93 1.26 -13.75 32.04
N LYS A 94 2.21 -14.62 32.41
CA LYS A 94 3.17 -14.39 33.50
C LYS A 94 4.37 -13.55 33.09
N VAL A 95 4.61 -13.36 31.79
CA VAL A 95 5.79 -12.65 31.26
C VAL A 95 5.45 -11.43 30.41
N SER A 96 4.17 -11.21 30.12
CA SER A 96 3.70 -10.11 29.28
C SER A 96 3.93 -8.72 29.88
N SER A 97 4.17 -8.62 31.19
CA SER A 97 4.47 -7.36 31.87
C SER A 97 5.87 -6.82 31.57
N THR A 98 6.79 -7.65 31.08
CA THR A 98 8.17 -7.27 30.81
C THR A 98 8.48 -7.39 29.32
N GLU A 99 8.79 -6.26 28.68
CA GLU A 99 9.03 -6.19 27.23
C GLU A 99 10.07 -7.22 26.74
N SER A 100 11.20 -7.31 27.44
CA SER A 100 12.31 -8.22 27.09
C SER A 100 11.94 -9.70 27.23
N ALA A 101 11.13 -10.05 28.25
CA ALA A 101 10.66 -11.41 28.47
C ALA A 101 9.60 -11.78 27.43
N TYR A 102 8.70 -10.86 27.12
CA TYR A 102 7.69 -11.05 26.08
C TYR A 102 8.31 -11.18 24.68
N LEU A 103 9.34 -10.40 24.36
CA LEU A 103 10.13 -10.57 23.13
C LEU A 103 10.76 -11.96 23.06
N ARG A 104 11.27 -12.49 24.18
CA ARG A 104 11.81 -13.85 24.24
C ARG A 104 10.74 -14.91 23.95
N TYR A 105 9.55 -14.71 24.50
CA TYR A 105 8.39 -15.55 24.21
C TYR A 105 8.06 -15.54 22.71
N LEU A 106 8.07 -14.37 22.07
CA LEU A 106 7.85 -14.26 20.63
C LEU A 106 8.97 -14.91 19.81
N ASP A 107 10.23 -14.80 20.22
CA ASP A 107 11.36 -15.49 19.56
C ASP A 107 11.19 -17.02 19.57
N ILE A 108 10.66 -17.58 20.66
CA ILE A 108 10.31 -19.01 20.73
C ILE A 108 9.26 -19.35 19.67
N LEU A 109 8.18 -18.56 19.58
CA LEU A 109 7.11 -18.79 18.59
C LEU A 109 7.63 -18.65 17.15
N VAL A 110 8.52 -17.70 16.86
CA VAL A 110 9.16 -17.58 15.54
C VAL A 110 9.88 -18.88 15.20
N GLU A 111 10.63 -19.44 16.15
CA GLU A 111 11.45 -20.61 15.89
C GLU A 111 10.63 -21.90 15.74
N LEU A 112 9.57 -22.02 16.54
CA LEU A 112 8.59 -23.10 16.41
C LEU A 112 7.85 -23.01 15.08
N THR A 113 7.29 -21.86 14.74
CA THR A 113 6.56 -21.68 13.46
C THR A 113 7.46 -21.90 12.25
N ARG A 114 8.76 -21.63 12.36
CA ARG A 114 9.75 -21.87 11.29
C ARG A 114 10.09 -23.35 11.08
N LYS A 115 10.19 -24.15 12.15
CA LYS A 115 10.77 -25.51 12.07
C LYS A 115 9.84 -26.64 12.52
N ALA A 116 8.83 -26.40 13.33
CA ALA A 116 7.95 -27.45 13.85
C ALA A 116 7.10 -28.08 12.75
N ARG A 117 6.65 -29.32 12.97
CA ARG A 117 5.76 -30.03 12.04
C ARG A 117 4.42 -29.27 11.90
N PRO A 118 3.79 -29.25 10.70
CA PRO A 118 2.54 -28.52 10.46
C PRO A 118 1.42 -28.85 11.47
N GLY A 119 1.29 -30.12 11.88
CA GLY A 119 0.28 -30.53 12.86
C GLY A 119 0.44 -29.84 14.22
N LEU A 120 1.68 -29.67 14.70
CA LEU A 120 1.95 -29.06 15.99
C LEU A 120 1.65 -27.55 15.97
N ILE A 121 2.06 -26.86 14.91
CA ILE A 121 1.86 -25.41 14.79
C ILE A 121 0.39 -25.02 14.57
N MET A 122 -0.47 -25.95 14.14
CA MET A 122 -1.92 -25.70 14.15
C MET A 122 -2.47 -25.50 15.57
N GLY A 123 -1.80 -26.03 16.61
CA GLY A 123 -2.17 -25.78 18.00
C GLY A 123 -1.91 -24.36 18.50
N LEU A 124 -1.31 -23.48 17.67
CA LEU A 124 -1.02 -22.08 18.00
C LEU A 124 -2.13 -21.10 17.56
N ASP A 125 -3.31 -21.59 17.17
CA ASP A 125 -4.40 -20.74 16.68
C ASP A 125 -4.82 -19.65 17.67
N GLU A 126 -5.21 -20.06 18.87
CA GLU A 126 -5.62 -19.15 19.94
C GLU A 126 -4.51 -18.13 20.22
N THR A 127 -3.26 -18.59 20.27
CA THR A 127 -2.10 -17.73 20.47
C THR A 127 -1.98 -16.67 19.38
N LEU A 128 -2.19 -17.01 18.10
CA LEU A 128 -2.12 -16.06 16.98
C LEU A 128 -3.20 -14.98 17.08
N SER A 129 -4.43 -15.38 17.41
CA SER A 129 -5.54 -14.46 17.61
C SER A 129 -5.22 -13.45 18.73
N GLU A 130 -4.69 -13.95 19.84
CA GLU A 130 -4.36 -13.14 21.02
C GLU A 130 -3.17 -12.20 20.80
N ILE A 131 -2.16 -12.59 19.99
CA ILE A 131 -1.03 -11.71 19.65
C ILE A 131 -1.32 -10.80 18.45
N GLY A 132 -2.50 -10.87 17.83
CA GLY A 132 -2.85 -10.09 16.63
C GLY A 132 -2.68 -8.58 16.80
N ASN A 133 -2.94 -8.06 18.00
CA ASN A 133 -2.79 -6.64 18.33
C ASN A 133 -1.33 -6.16 18.28
N LEU A 134 -0.35 -7.08 18.33
CA LEU A 134 1.07 -6.72 18.20
C LEU A 134 1.39 -6.11 16.85
N GLY A 135 0.58 -6.34 15.81
CA GLY A 135 0.71 -5.64 14.53
C GLY A 135 0.64 -4.11 14.62
N GLN A 136 0.01 -3.59 15.69
CA GLN A 136 -0.10 -2.17 16.00
C GLN A 136 0.82 -1.70 17.14
N SER A 137 1.62 -2.59 17.72
CA SER A 137 2.54 -2.22 18.82
C SER A 137 3.50 -1.12 18.39
N GLU A 138 3.74 -0.14 19.26
CA GLU A 138 4.78 0.87 19.04
C GLU A 138 6.18 0.25 19.02
N CYS A 139 6.37 -0.88 19.73
CA CYS A 139 7.61 -1.65 19.74
C CYS A 139 7.85 -2.34 18.38
N LEU A 140 8.80 -1.82 17.61
CA LEU A 140 9.19 -2.36 16.30
C LEU A 140 9.65 -3.83 16.37
N PRO A 141 10.52 -4.25 17.33
CA PRO A 141 10.87 -5.66 17.51
C PRO A 141 9.67 -6.60 17.65
N MET A 142 8.64 -6.22 18.41
CA MET A 142 7.42 -7.04 18.56
C MET A 142 6.65 -7.17 17.25
N ARG A 143 6.48 -6.06 16.51
CA ARG A 143 5.84 -6.08 15.19
C ARG A 143 6.57 -7.01 14.22
N ILE A 144 7.90 -6.99 14.23
CA ILE A 144 8.72 -7.87 13.38
C ILE A 144 8.50 -9.34 13.75
N ARG A 145 8.48 -9.69 15.04
CA ARG A 145 8.25 -11.09 15.45
C ARG A 145 6.85 -11.57 15.12
N TYR A 146 5.84 -10.73 15.34
CA TYR A 146 4.47 -11.02 14.93
C TYR A 146 4.37 -11.29 13.42
N LEU A 147 5.01 -10.47 12.59
CA LEU A 147 5.07 -10.69 11.14
C LEU A 147 5.79 -12.00 10.79
N GLN A 148 6.93 -12.29 11.41
CA GLN A 148 7.68 -13.52 11.16
C GLN A 148 6.86 -14.76 11.50
N ILE A 149 6.20 -14.76 12.67
CA ILE A 149 5.28 -15.81 13.10
C ILE A 149 4.17 -16.00 12.06
N SER A 150 3.51 -14.90 11.66
CA SER A 150 2.39 -14.93 10.71
C SER A 150 2.82 -15.45 9.33
N CYS A 151 3.95 -14.98 8.79
CA CYS A 151 4.48 -15.42 7.50
C CYS A 151 4.95 -16.89 7.51
N ASN A 152 5.57 -17.34 8.60
CA ASN A 152 5.96 -18.75 8.77
C ASN A 152 4.72 -19.66 8.78
N MET A 153 3.64 -19.22 9.43
CA MET A 153 2.36 -19.93 9.44
C MET A 153 1.70 -19.96 8.05
N LEU A 154 1.67 -18.83 7.34
CA LEU A 154 1.12 -18.76 5.98
C LEU A 154 1.85 -19.69 4.99
N SER A 155 3.17 -19.81 5.11
CA SER A 155 3.99 -20.58 4.18
C SER A 155 3.97 -22.09 4.46
N ARG A 156 3.78 -22.52 5.70
CA ARG A 156 4.01 -23.94 6.10
C ARG A 156 2.75 -24.73 6.43
N VAL A 157 1.59 -24.07 6.57
CA VAL A 157 0.39 -24.71 7.12
C VAL A 157 -0.68 -24.82 6.02
N PRO A 158 -1.00 -26.02 5.47
CA PRO A 158 -1.90 -26.20 4.31
C PRO A 158 -3.39 -26.36 4.70
N ASN A 159 -4.24 -25.32 4.69
CA ASN A 159 -5.72 -25.42 4.89
C ASN A 159 -6.44 -24.05 4.74
N GLU A 160 -7.71 -24.04 4.36
CA GLU A 160 -8.56 -22.83 4.19
C GLU A 160 -9.06 -22.24 5.52
N ARG A 161 -9.33 -23.07 6.55
CA ARG A 161 -9.68 -22.60 7.92
C ARG A 161 -8.64 -21.64 8.52
N LYS A 162 -7.41 -21.64 7.98
CA LYS A 162 -6.23 -20.88 8.45
C LYS A 162 -6.30 -19.40 8.11
N TRP A 163 -7.09 -19.00 7.12
CA TRP A 163 -7.20 -17.59 6.78
C TRP A 163 -8.00 -16.84 7.82
N HIS A 164 -9.11 -17.37 8.33
CA HIS A 164 -9.86 -16.71 9.41
C HIS A 164 -8.99 -16.41 10.64
N MET A 165 -7.96 -17.21 10.89
CA MET A 165 -7.01 -17.04 12.00
C MET A 165 -5.92 -15.99 11.73
N LEU A 166 -5.42 -15.90 10.49
CA LEU A 166 -4.30 -15.02 10.10
C LEU A 166 -4.76 -13.70 9.46
N SER A 167 -5.99 -13.65 8.95
CA SER A 167 -6.66 -12.45 8.45
C SER A 167 -7.28 -11.67 9.60
N GLY A 168 -6.53 -11.49 10.69
CA GLY A 168 -6.86 -10.43 11.62
C GLY A 168 -6.75 -9.09 10.90
N PRO A 169 -7.55 -8.07 11.25
CA PRO A 169 -7.52 -6.77 10.58
C PRO A 169 -6.14 -6.09 10.63
N PHE A 170 -5.26 -6.55 11.52
CA PHE A 170 -3.92 -6.02 11.72
C PHE A 170 -2.86 -6.65 10.83
N PHE A 171 -3.06 -7.90 10.36
CA PHE A 171 -2.04 -8.60 9.59
C PHE A 171 -1.70 -7.87 8.28
N TYR A 172 -2.70 -7.61 7.43
CA TYR A 172 -2.47 -6.93 6.14
C TYR A 172 -1.94 -5.51 6.32
N ARG A 173 -2.36 -4.80 7.37
CA ARG A 173 -1.85 -3.45 7.67
C ARG A 173 -0.37 -3.48 8.06
N THR A 174 0.03 -4.40 8.92
CA THR A 174 1.43 -4.55 9.33
C THR A 174 2.27 -5.08 8.17
N LEU A 175 1.73 -5.99 7.37
CA LEU A 175 2.39 -6.50 6.17
C LEU A 175 2.58 -5.38 5.14
N ALA A 176 1.59 -4.52 4.94
CA ALA A 176 1.69 -3.38 4.04
C ALA A 176 2.78 -2.41 4.49
N ARG A 177 2.84 -2.06 5.78
CA ARG A 177 3.92 -1.22 6.34
C ARG A 177 5.31 -1.81 6.11
N PHE A 178 5.45 -3.13 6.24
CA PHE A 178 6.73 -3.80 6.02
C PHE A 178 7.08 -3.88 4.52
N LEU A 179 6.18 -4.44 3.71
CA LEU A 179 6.38 -4.61 2.27
C LEU A 179 6.41 -3.28 1.50
N CYS A 180 5.92 -2.18 2.07
CA CYS A 180 6.00 -0.87 1.44
C CYS A 180 7.15 -0.01 2.00
N CYS A 181 7.93 -0.53 2.96
CA CYS A 181 9.18 0.11 3.36
C CYS A 181 10.17 0.07 2.19
N GLY A 182 10.78 1.22 1.86
CA GLY A 182 11.73 1.36 0.75
C GLY A 182 12.89 0.37 0.77
N GLU A 183 13.23 -0.17 1.95
CA GLU A 183 14.35 -1.10 2.18
C GLU A 183 14.06 -2.55 1.76
N VAL A 184 12.79 -2.95 1.57
CA VAL A 184 12.46 -4.35 1.23
C VAL A 184 12.67 -4.58 -0.28
N PRO A 185 13.53 -5.53 -0.70
CA PRO A 185 13.79 -5.78 -2.11
C PRO A 185 12.51 -6.16 -2.89
N PRO A 186 12.31 -5.66 -4.12
CA PRO A 186 11.10 -5.93 -4.91
C PRO A 186 10.82 -7.43 -5.13
N GLU A 187 11.86 -8.27 -5.25
CA GLU A 187 11.72 -9.72 -5.45
C GLU A 187 11.07 -10.40 -4.23
N ARG A 188 11.37 -9.89 -3.02
CA ARG A 188 10.75 -10.37 -1.78
C ARG A 188 9.28 -9.98 -1.71
N VAL A 189 8.93 -8.76 -2.15
CA VAL A 189 7.54 -8.32 -2.21
C VAL A 189 6.74 -9.20 -3.17
N LEU A 190 7.29 -9.50 -4.35
CA LEU A 190 6.68 -10.39 -5.33
C LEU A 190 6.43 -11.80 -4.78
N SER A 191 7.44 -12.42 -4.15
CA SER A 191 7.30 -13.77 -3.59
C SER A 191 6.19 -13.86 -2.53
N VAL A 192 6.07 -12.82 -1.68
CA VAL A 192 5.00 -12.74 -0.68
C VAL A 192 3.66 -12.46 -1.35
N LEU A 193 3.61 -11.55 -2.33
CA LEU A 193 2.39 -11.21 -3.03
C LEU A 193 1.77 -12.44 -3.72
N ASP A 194 2.58 -13.23 -4.43
CA ASP A 194 2.12 -14.44 -5.12
C ASP A 194 1.50 -15.43 -4.14
N SER A 195 2.17 -15.62 -3.00
CA SER A 195 1.68 -16.46 -1.90
C SER A 195 0.37 -15.95 -1.30
N VAL A 196 0.07 -14.65 -1.39
CA VAL A 196 -1.15 -14.04 -0.86
C VAL A 196 -2.27 -14.06 -1.91
N LEU A 197 -1.97 -13.81 -3.18
CA LEU A 197 -2.94 -13.77 -4.28
C LEU A 197 -3.47 -15.15 -4.66
N ASP A 198 -2.67 -16.21 -4.49
CA ASP A 198 -3.07 -17.61 -4.76
C ASP A 198 -4.09 -18.16 -3.74
N LYS A 199 -4.54 -17.36 -2.78
CA LYS A 199 -5.38 -17.81 -1.67
C LYS A 199 -6.88 -17.57 -1.90
N PRO A 200 -7.77 -18.31 -1.20
CA PRO A 200 -9.21 -18.13 -1.32
C PRO A 200 -9.63 -16.70 -1.02
N THR A 201 -10.51 -16.13 -1.85
CA THR A 201 -10.89 -14.71 -1.80
C THR A 201 -12.12 -14.43 -0.92
N THR A 202 -12.67 -15.45 -0.27
CA THR A 202 -13.94 -15.40 0.49
C THR A 202 -13.75 -15.13 1.99
N HIS A 203 -12.66 -14.49 2.41
CA HIS A 203 -12.39 -14.22 3.83
C HIS A 203 -12.85 -12.82 4.26
N ALA A 204 -13.17 -12.66 5.55
CA ALA A 204 -13.74 -11.44 6.13
C ALA A 204 -12.86 -10.18 6.00
N SER A 205 -11.58 -10.33 5.64
CA SER A 205 -10.62 -9.22 5.50
C SER A 205 -10.16 -8.98 4.07
N ILE A 206 -10.93 -9.44 3.08
CA ILE A 206 -10.62 -9.24 1.66
C ILE A 206 -10.45 -7.75 1.31
N SER A 207 -11.19 -6.85 1.95
CA SER A 207 -11.03 -5.39 1.81
C SER A 207 -9.62 -4.91 2.17
N LEU A 208 -9.05 -5.43 3.25
CA LEU A 208 -7.70 -5.08 3.70
C LEU A 208 -6.62 -5.69 2.80
N LEU A 209 -6.88 -6.85 2.19
CA LEU A 209 -6.02 -7.40 1.15
C LEU A 209 -6.03 -6.50 -0.09
N ILE A 210 -7.20 -6.01 -0.51
CA ILE A 210 -7.31 -5.06 -1.63
C ILE A 210 -6.51 -3.79 -1.31
N GLU A 211 -6.63 -3.24 -0.10
CA GLU A 211 -5.83 -2.08 0.34
C GLU A 211 -4.31 -2.35 0.30
N LEU A 212 -3.86 -3.52 0.78
CA LEU A 212 -2.46 -3.95 0.67
C LEU A 212 -2.01 -3.97 -0.79
N CYS A 213 -2.83 -4.53 -1.70
CA CYS A 213 -2.53 -4.58 -3.12
C CYS A 213 -2.41 -3.18 -3.73
N CYS A 214 -3.28 -2.24 -3.35
CA CYS A 214 -3.17 -0.83 -3.79
C CYS A 214 -1.84 -0.20 -3.34
N GLN A 215 -1.43 -0.44 -2.09
CA GLN A 215 -0.16 0.09 -1.57
C GLN A 215 1.05 -0.52 -2.30
N ILE A 216 1.02 -1.82 -2.59
CA ILE A 216 2.06 -2.49 -3.39
C ILE A 216 2.09 -1.94 -4.82
N ALA A 217 0.94 -1.71 -5.45
CA ALA A 217 0.85 -1.14 -6.79
C ALA A 217 1.46 0.27 -6.88
N ASN A 218 1.21 1.11 -5.87
CA ASN A 218 1.83 2.44 -5.76
C ASN A 218 3.36 2.36 -5.64
N ARG A 219 3.87 1.37 -4.91
CA ARG A 219 5.32 1.19 -4.72
C ARG A 219 6.02 0.56 -5.93
N LEU A 220 5.40 -0.44 -6.55
CA LEU A 220 6.02 -1.30 -7.55
C LEU A 220 5.20 -1.29 -8.86
N PRO A 221 5.48 -0.37 -9.79
CA PRO A 221 4.69 -0.20 -11.01
C PRO A 221 4.61 -1.46 -11.89
N PHE A 222 5.65 -2.30 -11.91
CA PHE A 222 5.66 -3.54 -12.70
C PHE A 222 4.66 -4.60 -12.21
N VAL A 223 4.15 -4.48 -10.97
CA VAL A 223 3.16 -5.40 -10.38
C VAL A 223 1.74 -5.05 -10.83
N VAL A 224 1.52 -3.85 -11.35
CA VAL A 224 0.20 -3.31 -11.69
C VAL A 224 -0.58 -4.22 -12.64
N ALA A 225 0.05 -4.74 -13.70
CA ALA A 225 -0.60 -5.66 -14.65
C ALA A 225 -1.12 -6.94 -13.98
N LYS A 226 -0.34 -7.50 -13.05
CA LYS A 226 -0.70 -8.71 -12.29
C LYS A 226 -1.89 -8.44 -11.38
N LEU A 227 -1.86 -7.34 -10.64
CA LEU A 227 -2.93 -6.95 -9.72
C LEU A 227 -4.22 -6.56 -10.44
N HIS A 228 -4.12 -5.91 -11.60
CA HIS A 228 -5.26 -5.65 -12.47
C HIS A 228 -5.94 -6.94 -12.92
N HIS A 229 -5.16 -7.93 -13.36
CA HIS A 229 -5.70 -9.23 -13.78
C HIS A 229 -6.38 -9.97 -12.61
N TRP A 230 -5.74 -9.96 -11.44
CA TRP A 230 -6.30 -10.53 -10.22
C TRP A 230 -7.62 -9.84 -9.83
N ALA A 231 -7.66 -8.49 -9.83
CA ALA A 231 -8.84 -7.70 -9.51
C ALA A 231 -10.01 -7.99 -10.48
N LYS A 232 -9.72 -8.10 -11.78
CA LYS A 232 -10.72 -8.52 -12.80
C LYS A 232 -11.30 -9.89 -12.50
N SER A 233 -10.45 -10.88 -12.21
CA SER A 233 -10.89 -12.22 -11.84
C SER A 233 -11.75 -12.23 -10.58
N LEU A 234 -11.40 -11.40 -9.59
CA LEU A 234 -12.14 -11.32 -8.33
C LEU A 234 -13.53 -10.69 -8.52
N ILE A 235 -13.62 -9.56 -9.21
CA ILE A 235 -14.91 -8.89 -9.48
C ILE A 235 -15.83 -9.70 -10.39
N ALA A 236 -15.28 -10.51 -11.30
CA ALA A 236 -16.06 -11.45 -12.09
C ALA A 236 -16.75 -12.53 -11.24
N LYS A 237 -16.16 -12.90 -10.09
CA LYS A 237 -16.72 -13.88 -9.15
C LYS A 237 -17.67 -13.24 -8.14
N GLU A 238 -17.33 -12.05 -7.63
CA GLU A 238 -18.05 -11.40 -6.54
C GLU A 238 -18.14 -9.89 -6.77
N SER A 239 -19.23 -9.46 -7.43
CA SER A 239 -19.44 -8.06 -7.81
C SER A 239 -19.67 -7.11 -6.63
N SER A 240 -20.07 -7.63 -5.45
CA SER A 240 -20.27 -6.87 -4.22
C SER A 240 -18.97 -6.30 -3.64
N LEU A 241 -17.80 -6.76 -4.09
CA LEU A 241 -16.50 -6.25 -3.64
C LEU A 241 -16.08 -4.93 -4.30
N LEU A 242 -16.94 -4.36 -5.14
CA LEU A 242 -16.68 -3.06 -5.77
C LEU A 242 -16.59 -1.98 -4.70
N SER A 243 -15.37 -1.47 -4.51
CA SER A 243 -14.99 -0.43 -3.55
C SER A 243 -14.03 0.55 -4.25
N PRO A 244 -13.77 1.75 -3.70
CA PRO A 244 -12.79 2.67 -4.27
C PRO A 244 -11.41 2.01 -4.49
N SER A 245 -10.95 1.19 -3.52
CA SER A 245 -9.68 0.46 -3.61
C SER A 245 -9.71 -0.61 -4.70
N MET A 246 -10.83 -1.32 -4.87
CA MET A 246 -10.97 -2.28 -5.97
C MET A 246 -11.00 -1.57 -7.33
N ALA A 247 -11.75 -0.47 -7.44
CA ALA A 247 -11.77 0.37 -8.64
C ALA A 247 -10.36 0.89 -8.97
N TYR A 248 -9.55 1.21 -7.96
CA TYR A 248 -8.17 1.64 -8.16
C TYR A 248 -7.32 0.56 -8.83
N LEU A 249 -7.46 -0.71 -8.42
CA LEU A 249 -6.74 -1.82 -9.05
C LEU A 249 -7.26 -2.14 -10.46
N LEU A 250 -8.58 -2.06 -10.68
CA LEU A 250 -9.20 -2.27 -12.00
C LEU A 250 -8.86 -1.18 -13.00
N LEU A 251 -8.63 0.03 -12.51
CA LEU A 251 -8.31 1.22 -13.30
C LEU A 251 -6.88 1.66 -13.01
N ALA A 252 -5.98 0.74 -12.68
CA ALA A 252 -4.65 1.09 -12.20
C ALA A 252 -3.88 1.95 -13.22
N PRO A 253 -2.96 2.82 -12.75
CA PRO A 253 -2.15 3.65 -13.64
C PRO A 253 -1.38 2.79 -14.65
N SER A 254 -1.19 3.29 -15.88
CA SER A 254 -0.46 2.60 -16.98
C SER A 254 -1.14 1.38 -17.60
N ILE A 255 -2.30 0.94 -17.12
CA ILE A 255 -3.09 -0.09 -17.80
C ILE A 255 -3.78 0.53 -19.02
N GLN A 256 -3.54 -0.02 -20.21
CA GLN A 256 -4.38 0.32 -21.36
C GLN A 256 -5.71 -0.44 -21.27
N LEU A 257 -6.78 0.29 -21.04
CA LEU A 257 -8.13 -0.25 -21.11
C LEU A 257 -8.51 -0.44 -22.58
N SER A 258 -8.83 -1.68 -22.98
CA SER A 258 -9.39 -1.90 -24.31
C SER A 258 -10.79 -1.29 -24.39
N SER A 259 -11.18 -0.83 -25.58
CA SER A 259 -12.51 -0.25 -25.85
C SER A 259 -13.67 -1.21 -25.57
N SER A 260 -13.39 -2.49 -25.42
CA SER A 260 -14.35 -3.55 -25.09
C SER A 260 -14.60 -3.75 -23.59
N VAL A 261 -13.82 -3.13 -22.70
CA VAL A 261 -13.99 -3.28 -21.25
C VAL A 261 -15.13 -2.39 -20.78
N ASP A 262 -16.16 -2.99 -20.20
CA ASP A 262 -17.21 -2.26 -19.49
C ASP A 262 -16.61 -1.64 -18.21
N THR A 263 -16.44 -0.32 -18.24
CA THR A 263 -15.95 0.48 -17.09
C THR A 263 -17.10 1.06 -16.27
N LEU A 264 -18.36 0.80 -16.65
CA LEU A 264 -19.52 1.40 -16.00
C LEU A 264 -19.80 0.73 -14.65
N ALA A 265 -19.89 1.53 -13.60
CA ALA A 265 -20.31 1.03 -12.30
C ALA A 265 -21.79 0.63 -12.35
N LYS A 266 -22.08 -0.63 -11.98
CA LYS A 266 -23.45 -1.20 -11.96
C LYS A 266 -24.27 -0.81 -10.72
N GLY A 267 -23.73 0.06 -9.87
CA GLY A 267 -24.33 0.50 -8.61
C GLY A 267 -25.14 1.79 -8.72
N THR A 268 -25.17 2.52 -7.60
CA THR A 268 -25.81 3.83 -7.44
C THR A 268 -25.05 4.94 -8.17
N ASP A 269 -25.65 6.14 -8.25
CA ASP A 269 -24.97 7.33 -8.76
C ASP A 269 -23.73 7.70 -7.92
N LEU A 270 -23.73 7.39 -6.62
CA LEU A 270 -22.55 7.55 -5.77
C LEU A 270 -21.43 6.58 -6.17
N ASP A 271 -21.75 5.33 -6.49
CA ASP A 271 -20.76 4.35 -6.93
C ASP A 271 -20.13 4.78 -8.27
N ARG A 272 -20.95 5.28 -9.20
CA ARG A 272 -20.47 5.87 -10.47
C ARG A 272 -19.54 7.04 -10.22
N TYR A 273 -19.90 7.95 -9.32
CA TYR A 273 -19.08 9.08 -8.95
C TYR A 273 -17.74 8.66 -8.33
N ILE A 274 -17.75 7.68 -7.42
CA ILE A 274 -16.54 7.13 -6.80
C ILE A 274 -15.62 6.51 -7.86
N VAL A 275 -16.15 5.67 -8.75
CA VAL A 275 -15.37 5.06 -9.84
C VAL A 275 -14.81 6.14 -10.78
N ALA A 276 -15.60 7.17 -11.11
CA ALA A 276 -15.13 8.29 -11.91
C ALA A 276 -13.99 9.07 -11.25
N ARG A 277 -14.05 9.32 -9.94
CA ARG A 277 -12.96 9.96 -9.19
C ARG A 277 -11.67 9.14 -9.24
N VAL A 278 -11.78 7.82 -9.07
CA VAL A 278 -10.62 6.92 -9.17
C VAL A 278 -10.06 6.90 -10.60
N ALA A 279 -10.93 6.87 -11.60
CA ALA A 279 -10.55 6.96 -13.00
C ALA A 279 -9.80 8.27 -13.31
N PHE A 280 -10.26 9.40 -12.78
CA PHE A 280 -9.53 10.68 -12.87
C PHE A 280 -8.13 10.59 -12.28
N ARG A 281 -8.02 10.09 -11.05
CA ARG A 281 -6.74 9.94 -10.35
C ARG A 281 -5.75 9.09 -11.13
N ASN A 282 -6.23 8.03 -11.78
CA ASN A 282 -5.38 7.09 -12.49
C ASN A 282 -5.18 7.39 -13.99
N GLY A 283 -5.73 8.51 -14.48
CA GLY A 283 -5.54 8.97 -15.85
C GLY A 283 -6.49 8.34 -16.90
N HIS A 284 -7.59 7.72 -16.48
CA HIS A 284 -8.62 7.13 -17.38
C HIS A 284 -9.83 8.06 -17.53
N TRP A 285 -9.60 9.32 -17.88
CA TRP A 285 -10.62 10.36 -17.83
C TRP A 285 -11.72 10.11 -18.88
N ARG A 286 -11.35 9.99 -20.15
CA ARG A 286 -12.30 9.82 -21.25
C ARG A 286 -12.87 8.40 -21.32
N THR A 287 -12.04 7.39 -21.07
CA THR A 287 -12.41 5.98 -21.24
C THR A 287 -13.22 5.41 -20.09
N ALA A 288 -13.03 5.90 -18.85
CA ALA A 288 -13.72 5.36 -17.68
C ALA A 288 -14.46 6.43 -16.85
N ALA A 289 -13.89 7.62 -16.63
CA ALA A 289 -14.56 8.65 -15.83
C ALA A 289 -15.79 9.21 -16.55
N LEU A 290 -15.65 9.59 -17.82
CA LEU A 290 -16.72 10.21 -18.60
C LEU A 290 -18.00 9.34 -18.71
N PRO A 291 -17.94 8.05 -19.08
CA PRO A 291 -19.14 7.21 -19.14
C PRO A 291 -19.86 7.08 -17.78
N ASN A 292 -19.09 6.97 -16.69
CA ASN A 292 -19.67 6.91 -15.34
C ASN A 292 -20.37 8.23 -14.96
N LEU A 293 -19.76 9.37 -15.25
CA LEU A 293 -20.34 10.68 -14.98
C LEU A 293 -21.58 10.97 -15.83
N GLN A 294 -21.59 10.55 -17.09
CA GLN A 294 -22.75 10.69 -17.98
C GLN A 294 -23.93 9.83 -17.56
N ALA A 295 -23.66 8.70 -16.90
CA ALA A 295 -24.70 7.81 -16.39
C ALA A 295 -25.33 8.29 -15.07
N ILE A 296 -24.81 9.33 -14.42
CA ILE A 296 -25.41 9.91 -13.21
C ILE A 296 -26.66 10.69 -13.58
N ASN A 297 -27.76 10.49 -12.86
CA ASN A 297 -29.01 11.20 -13.13
C ASN A 297 -28.98 12.62 -12.55
N ILE A 298 -28.48 13.57 -13.33
CA ILE A 298 -28.35 14.98 -12.93
C ILE A 298 -29.67 15.67 -12.58
N ASN A 299 -30.81 15.18 -13.07
CA ASN A 299 -32.13 15.77 -12.80
C ASN A 299 -32.58 15.59 -11.34
N ARG A 300 -31.92 14.72 -10.58
CA ARG A 300 -32.20 14.47 -9.15
C ARG A 300 -31.25 15.21 -8.22
N LEU A 301 -30.29 15.96 -8.77
CA LEU A 301 -29.26 16.66 -8.01
C LEU A 301 -29.66 18.11 -7.74
N SER A 302 -29.03 18.73 -6.74
CA SER A 302 -29.07 20.19 -6.61
C SER A 302 -28.41 20.86 -7.83
N LEU A 303 -28.72 22.13 -8.08
CA LEU A 303 -28.11 22.89 -9.18
C LEU A 303 -26.57 22.83 -9.12
N GLU A 304 -26.00 23.05 -7.93
CA GLU A 304 -24.55 23.00 -7.71
C GLU A 304 -23.96 21.60 -7.99
N SER A 305 -24.60 20.53 -7.50
CA SER A 305 -24.14 19.17 -7.79
C SER A 305 -24.28 18.84 -9.29
N CYS A 306 -25.29 19.37 -9.96
CA CYS A 306 -25.44 19.25 -11.41
C CYS A 306 -24.29 19.96 -12.15
N GLU A 307 -23.99 21.23 -11.81
CA GLU A 307 -22.90 22.00 -12.40
C GLU A 307 -21.53 21.36 -12.13
N TRP A 308 -21.32 20.80 -10.94
CA TRP A 308 -20.12 20.04 -10.59
C TRP A 308 -19.96 18.79 -11.48
N ILE A 309 -21.01 17.97 -11.61
CA ILE A 309 -20.95 16.78 -12.47
C ILE A 309 -20.74 17.16 -13.93
N GLN A 310 -21.39 18.24 -14.42
CA GLN A 310 -21.18 18.74 -15.78
C GLN A 310 -19.75 19.26 -16.00
N ALA A 311 -19.17 19.99 -15.04
CA ALA A 311 -17.79 20.43 -15.11
C ALA A 311 -16.82 19.26 -15.18
N LEU A 312 -17.07 18.20 -14.39
CA LEU A 312 -16.29 16.96 -14.46
C LEU A 312 -16.49 16.23 -15.79
N GLN A 313 -17.69 16.20 -16.37
CA GLN A 313 -17.90 15.61 -17.70
C GLN A 313 -17.09 16.35 -18.77
N GLU A 314 -17.11 17.68 -18.78
CA GLU A 314 -16.32 18.51 -19.70
C GLU A 314 -14.81 18.30 -19.47
N LEU A 315 -14.37 18.26 -18.20
CA LEU A 315 -12.98 17.96 -17.86
C LEU A 315 -12.56 16.56 -18.35
N ALA A 316 -13.39 15.55 -18.16
CA ALA A 316 -13.11 14.19 -18.61
C ALA A 316 -13.02 14.09 -20.13
N ALA A 317 -13.90 14.81 -20.84
CA ALA A 317 -13.88 14.90 -22.29
C ALA A 317 -12.63 15.61 -22.83
N SER A 318 -11.97 16.45 -22.03
CA SER A 318 -10.77 17.20 -22.44
C SER A 318 -9.49 16.35 -22.59
N GLN A 319 -9.48 15.09 -22.13
CA GLN A 319 -8.30 14.23 -22.24
C GLN A 319 -7.90 13.99 -23.70
N LEU A 320 -6.64 14.26 -24.04
CA LEU A 320 -6.10 14.01 -25.38
C LEU A 320 -5.82 12.53 -25.62
N ASN A 321 -6.19 12.05 -26.82
CA ASN A 321 -5.79 10.73 -27.33
C ASN A 321 -4.65 10.82 -28.34
N GLU A 322 -4.45 12.00 -28.94
CA GLU A 322 -3.41 12.29 -29.92
C GLU A 322 -2.97 13.76 -29.79
N PHE A 323 -1.73 14.06 -30.20
CA PHE A 323 -1.21 15.41 -30.20
C PHE A 323 -1.36 16.01 -31.61
N SER A 324 -2.51 16.61 -31.87
CA SER A 324 -2.83 17.30 -33.14
C SER A 324 -3.45 18.67 -32.85
N VAL A 325 -3.35 19.60 -33.81
CA VAL A 325 -3.96 20.95 -33.66
C VAL A 325 -5.47 20.86 -33.43
N GLY A 326 -6.15 19.95 -34.15
CA GLY A 326 -7.58 19.70 -33.97
C GLY A 326 -7.93 19.15 -32.59
N ALA A 327 -7.15 18.18 -32.10
CA ALA A 327 -7.36 17.61 -30.77
C ALA A 327 -7.11 18.64 -29.64
N LEU A 328 -6.07 19.48 -29.78
CA LEU A 328 -5.78 20.58 -28.85
C LEU A 328 -6.86 21.66 -28.84
N TYR A 329 -7.48 21.92 -30.01
CA TYR A 329 -8.60 22.86 -30.10
C TYR A 329 -9.84 22.33 -29.35
N GLU A 330 -10.23 21.07 -29.56
CA GLU A 330 -11.35 20.49 -28.82
C GLU A 330 -11.05 20.35 -27.33
N GLN A 331 -9.82 20.02 -26.94
CA GLN A 331 -9.40 20.04 -25.53
C GLN A 331 -9.62 21.42 -24.90
N ASN A 332 -9.16 22.50 -25.55
CA ASN A 332 -9.34 23.86 -25.05
C ASN A 332 -10.83 24.24 -24.88
N LYS A 333 -11.68 23.84 -25.82
CA LYS A 333 -13.12 24.09 -25.76
C LYS A 333 -13.78 23.41 -24.56
N HIS A 334 -13.42 22.15 -24.30
CA HIS A 334 -13.88 21.42 -23.13
C HIS A 334 -13.37 22.03 -21.81
N LEU A 335 -12.07 22.35 -21.73
CA LEU A 335 -11.47 22.99 -20.56
C LEU A 335 -12.08 24.37 -20.28
N PHE A 336 -12.37 25.14 -21.33
CA PHE A 336 -13.03 26.44 -21.20
C PHE A 336 -14.42 26.32 -20.57
N ARG A 337 -15.23 25.35 -21.02
CA ARG A 337 -16.56 25.08 -20.45
C ARG A 337 -16.47 24.61 -19.01
N ALA A 338 -15.57 23.67 -18.72
CA ALA A 338 -15.33 23.18 -17.36
C ALA A 338 -14.94 24.33 -16.42
N HIS A 339 -14.02 25.20 -16.85
CA HIS A 339 -13.59 26.36 -16.08
C HIS A 339 -14.73 27.37 -15.90
N ALA A 340 -15.57 27.62 -16.90
CA ALA A 340 -16.69 28.56 -16.78
C ALA A 340 -17.70 28.10 -15.70
N LEU A 341 -18.02 26.80 -15.66
CA LEU A 341 -18.88 26.21 -14.62
C LEU A 341 -18.22 26.31 -13.23
N LEU A 342 -16.97 25.87 -13.11
CA LEU A 342 -16.23 25.89 -11.83
C LEU A 342 -16.04 27.30 -11.28
N LYS A 343 -15.76 28.27 -12.16
CA LYS A 343 -15.59 29.68 -11.78
C LYS A 343 -16.88 30.28 -11.25
N SER A 344 -18.03 29.95 -11.87
CA SER A 344 -19.34 30.37 -11.37
C SER A 344 -19.59 29.87 -9.95
N MET A 345 -19.31 28.57 -9.70
CA MET A 345 -19.43 27.97 -8.37
C MET A 345 -18.45 28.56 -7.35
N ALA A 346 -17.19 28.82 -7.75
CA ALA A 346 -16.18 29.44 -6.89
C ALA A 346 -16.50 30.90 -6.52
N GLN A 347 -17.29 31.60 -7.33
CA GLN A 347 -17.75 32.96 -7.03
C GLN A 347 -19.02 32.99 -6.16
N SER A 348 -19.61 31.83 -5.86
CA SER A 348 -20.74 31.72 -4.94
C SER A 348 -20.27 31.87 -3.49
N SER A 349 -20.99 32.67 -2.70
CA SER A 349 -20.61 33.00 -1.31
C SER A 349 -20.67 31.82 -0.34
N GLN A 350 -21.36 30.73 -0.69
CA GLN A 350 -21.54 29.58 0.19
C GLN A 350 -20.39 28.56 0.10
N HIS A 351 -19.71 28.48 -1.05
CA HIS A 351 -18.75 27.42 -1.34
C HIS A 351 -17.46 27.89 -2.05
N GLU A 352 -17.15 29.19 -1.99
CA GLU A 352 -15.93 29.78 -2.55
C GLU A 352 -14.67 28.96 -2.21
N THR A 353 -14.52 28.59 -0.95
CA THR A 353 -13.34 27.84 -0.47
C THR A 353 -13.26 26.42 -1.02
N ALA A 354 -14.38 25.79 -1.37
CA ALA A 354 -14.43 24.43 -1.91
C ALA A 354 -14.08 24.37 -3.41
N PHE A 355 -14.46 25.39 -4.18
CA PHE A 355 -14.31 25.39 -5.64
C PHE A 355 -13.19 26.30 -6.16
N ALA A 356 -12.60 27.17 -5.34
CA ALA A 356 -11.48 28.02 -5.74
C ALA A 356 -10.30 27.19 -6.29
N PHE A 357 -9.87 26.15 -5.58
CA PHE A 357 -8.77 25.30 -6.04
C PHE A 357 -9.10 24.54 -7.34
N PRO A 358 -10.21 23.79 -7.45
CA PRO A 358 -10.59 23.16 -8.72
C PRO A 358 -10.70 24.14 -9.90
N SER A 359 -11.26 25.34 -9.68
CA SER A 359 -11.38 26.36 -10.71
C SER A 359 -10.00 26.83 -11.21
N GLU A 360 -9.11 27.22 -10.30
CA GLU A 360 -7.75 27.66 -10.66
C GLU A 360 -6.91 26.53 -11.29
N TRP A 361 -7.11 25.29 -10.84
CA TRP A 361 -6.45 24.12 -11.43
C TRP A 361 -6.87 23.89 -12.88
N VAL A 362 -8.18 23.96 -13.19
CA VAL A 362 -8.66 23.86 -14.58
C VAL A 362 -8.21 25.08 -15.41
N ALA A 363 -8.12 26.28 -14.81
CA ALA A 363 -7.55 27.44 -15.48
C ALA A 363 -6.08 27.23 -15.88
N CYS A 364 -5.27 26.60 -15.02
CA CYS A 364 -3.89 26.25 -15.31
C CYS A 364 -3.78 25.24 -16.47
N LEU A 365 -4.64 24.21 -16.49
CA LEU A 365 -4.74 23.28 -17.61
C LEU A 365 -5.11 23.99 -18.91
N LEU A 366 -6.09 24.90 -18.86
CA LEU A 366 -6.52 25.68 -20.02
C LEU A 366 -5.38 26.55 -20.55
N HIS A 367 -4.61 27.22 -19.69
CA HIS A 367 -3.46 28.03 -20.13
C HIS A 367 -2.36 27.17 -20.76
N SER A 368 -2.13 25.98 -20.21
CA SER A 368 -1.15 25.03 -20.74
C SER A 368 -1.59 24.50 -22.12
N SER A 369 -2.86 24.16 -22.26
CA SER A 369 -3.47 23.71 -23.52
C SER A 369 -3.49 24.81 -24.59
N ASP A 370 -3.77 26.05 -24.22
CA ASP A 370 -3.72 27.20 -25.13
C ASP A 370 -2.29 27.47 -25.62
N ALA A 371 -1.30 27.44 -24.72
CA ALA A 371 0.11 27.56 -25.09
C ALA A 371 0.55 26.44 -26.04
N ALA A 372 0.17 25.19 -25.77
CA ALA A 372 0.46 24.05 -26.64
C ALA A 372 -0.21 24.20 -28.01
N LEU A 373 -1.47 24.64 -28.07
CA LEU A 373 -2.20 24.90 -29.31
C LEU A 373 -1.52 26.00 -30.15
N GLN A 374 -1.10 27.10 -29.52
CA GLN A 374 -0.40 28.19 -30.21
C GLN A 374 0.93 27.72 -30.81
N ILE A 375 1.73 26.97 -30.05
CA ILE A 375 2.99 26.39 -30.54
C ILE A 375 2.71 25.43 -31.70
N ALA A 376 1.79 24.49 -31.53
CA ALA A 376 1.47 23.49 -32.55
C ALA A 376 0.95 24.16 -33.84
N SER A 377 0.11 25.20 -33.71
CA SER A 377 -0.43 25.96 -34.85
C SER A 377 0.63 26.81 -35.54
N ALA A 378 1.63 27.31 -34.80
CA ALA A 378 2.76 28.07 -35.37
C ALA A 378 3.72 27.18 -36.16
N ILE A 379 3.98 25.97 -35.66
CA ILE A 379 4.98 25.06 -36.21
C ILE A 379 4.41 24.18 -37.33
N SER A 380 3.24 23.56 -37.12
CA SER A 380 2.73 22.49 -37.99
C SER A 380 2.54 22.90 -39.45
N PRO A 381 1.94 24.06 -39.78
CA PRO A 381 1.81 24.52 -41.17
C PRO A 381 3.16 24.86 -41.80
N THR A 382 4.13 25.27 -40.98
CA THR A 382 5.45 25.67 -41.47
C THR A 382 6.33 24.46 -41.78
N LEU A 383 6.22 23.38 -40.99
CA LEU A 383 7.02 22.16 -41.18
C LEU A 383 6.39 21.16 -42.16
N SER A 384 5.07 21.06 -42.23
CA SER A 384 4.38 20.07 -43.09
C SER A 384 4.58 20.29 -44.58
N TRP A 385 4.95 21.51 -45.00
CA TRP A 385 5.13 21.89 -46.41
C TRP A 385 6.60 22.02 -46.82
N CYS A 386 7.55 21.81 -45.90
CA CYS A 386 8.97 22.01 -46.14
C CYS A 386 9.72 20.70 -46.34
N LYS A 387 10.50 20.61 -47.43
CA LYS A 387 11.48 19.53 -47.62
C LYS A 387 12.67 19.76 -46.69
N GLN A 388 13.25 18.68 -46.17
CA GLN A 388 14.47 18.73 -45.37
C GLN A 388 15.71 18.74 -46.29
N PRO A 389 16.77 19.51 -45.96
CA PRO A 389 16.91 20.41 -44.82
C PRO A 389 16.07 21.70 -44.96
N LEU A 390 15.60 22.24 -43.83
CA LEU A 390 14.82 23.49 -43.80
C LEU A 390 15.65 24.69 -44.29
N SER A 391 15.07 25.55 -45.13
CA SER A 391 15.72 26.81 -45.55
C SER A 391 15.79 27.83 -44.41
N ASP A 392 16.77 28.73 -44.45
CA ASP A 392 16.95 29.79 -43.44
C ASP A 392 15.71 30.68 -43.28
N ALA A 393 15.00 30.96 -44.39
CA ALA A 393 13.77 31.74 -44.36
C ALA A 393 12.64 31.04 -43.58
N VAL A 394 12.56 29.71 -43.69
CA VAL A 394 11.60 28.88 -42.94
C VAL A 394 11.99 28.85 -41.47
N VAL A 395 13.27 28.65 -41.15
CA VAL A 395 13.79 28.69 -39.78
C VAL A 395 13.49 30.04 -39.12
N PHE A 396 13.73 31.15 -39.82
CA PHE A 396 13.43 32.49 -39.34
C PHE A 396 11.94 32.69 -39.03
N ARG A 397 11.04 32.22 -39.91
CA ARG A 397 9.58 32.30 -39.70
C ARG A 397 9.14 31.49 -38.49
N VAL A 398 9.64 30.26 -38.32
CA VAL A 398 9.36 29.43 -37.15
C VAL A 398 9.82 30.10 -35.87
N LYS A 399 11.07 30.64 -35.84
CA LYS A 399 11.58 31.38 -34.67
C LYS A 399 10.71 32.58 -34.33
N ARG A 400 10.29 33.37 -35.33
CA ARG A 400 9.42 34.53 -35.11
C ARG A 400 8.04 34.13 -34.57
N ALA A 401 7.47 33.04 -35.07
CA ALA A 401 6.20 32.53 -34.59
C ALA A 401 6.31 32.01 -33.15
N LEU A 402 7.39 31.29 -32.82
CA LEU A 402 7.68 30.83 -31.45
C LEU A 402 7.90 31.99 -30.46
N ILE A 403 8.55 33.08 -30.90
CA ILE A 403 8.68 34.31 -30.11
C ILE A 403 7.30 34.87 -29.73
N ALA A 404 6.31 34.78 -30.63
CA ALA A 404 4.95 35.24 -30.34
C ALA A 404 4.22 34.33 -29.33
N CYS A 405 4.56 33.05 -29.26
CA CYS A 405 3.99 32.10 -28.29
C CYS A 405 4.54 32.28 -26.86
N ASP A 406 5.67 32.96 -26.69
CA ASP A 406 6.39 33.08 -25.41
C ASP A 406 5.52 33.63 -24.27
N PHE A 407 4.64 34.60 -24.57
CA PHE A 407 3.73 35.15 -23.57
C PHE A 407 2.76 34.09 -23.03
N GLY A 408 2.17 33.27 -23.91
CA GLY A 408 1.24 32.21 -23.52
C GLY A 408 1.92 31.15 -22.65
N VAL A 409 3.12 30.73 -23.04
CA VAL A 409 3.93 29.75 -22.29
C VAL A 409 4.33 30.31 -20.92
N SER A 410 4.77 31.56 -20.86
CA SER A 410 5.15 32.23 -19.61
C SER A 410 3.95 32.37 -18.67
N ARG A 411 2.77 32.71 -19.21
CA ARG A 411 1.52 32.77 -18.44
C ARG A 411 1.14 31.42 -17.84
N ALA A 412 1.20 30.35 -18.61
CA ALA A 412 0.90 29.00 -18.11
C ALA A 412 1.87 28.59 -16.99
N CYS A 413 3.16 28.82 -17.18
CA CYS A 413 4.21 28.55 -16.18
C CYS A 413 3.95 29.32 -14.87
N GLN A 414 3.66 30.61 -14.95
CA GLN A 414 3.37 31.44 -13.77
C GLN A 414 2.06 31.04 -13.08
N ALA A 415 1.04 30.61 -13.82
CA ALA A 415 -0.21 30.13 -13.24
C ALA A 415 0.00 28.89 -12.36
N TRP A 416 0.72 27.88 -12.87
CA TRP A 416 1.09 26.70 -12.09
C TRP A 416 1.92 27.04 -10.85
N LEU A 417 2.89 27.95 -10.99
CA LEU A 417 3.71 28.39 -9.85
C LEU A 417 2.86 29.06 -8.76
N ARG A 418 1.91 29.91 -9.14
CA ARG A 418 1.00 30.57 -8.19
C ARG A 418 0.10 29.55 -7.49
N LEU A 419 -0.50 28.62 -8.25
CA LEU A 419 -1.36 27.59 -7.69
C LEU A 419 -0.59 26.68 -6.71
N ALA A 420 0.64 26.25 -7.07
CA ALA A 420 1.48 25.48 -6.18
C ALA A 420 1.78 26.21 -4.86
N ARG A 421 2.03 27.53 -4.93
CA ARG A 421 2.30 28.36 -3.74
C ARG A 421 1.07 28.61 -2.88
N SER A 422 -0.14 28.58 -3.43
CA SER A 422 -1.38 28.80 -2.66
C SER A 422 -1.97 27.51 -2.08
N SER A 423 -1.41 26.34 -2.40
CA SER A 423 -1.96 25.02 -2.05
C SER A 423 -1.43 24.45 -0.72
N PHE A 424 -1.38 25.27 0.34
CA PHE A 424 -0.81 24.86 1.64
C PHE A 424 -1.54 23.71 2.35
N GLY A 425 -2.79 23.41 1.97
CA GLY A 425 -3.58 22.31 2.53
C GLY A 425 -3.61 21.04 1.68
N ALA A 426 -2.86 20.99 0.58
CA ALA A 426 -2.82 19.84 -0.32
C ALA A 426 -1.99 18.69 0.26
N ASP A 427 -2.32 17.45 -0.10
CA ASP A 427 -1.51 16.29 0.23
C ASP A 427 -0.20 16.24 -0.58
N GLU A 428 0.73 15.39 -0.16
CA GLU A 428 2.05 15.25 -0.78
C GLU A 428 1.95 14.90 -2.28
N GLU A 429 1.06 13.96 -2.64
CA GLU A 429 0.82 13.58 -4.04
C GLU A 429 0.35 14.77 -4.89
N SER A 430 -0.55 15.60 -4.38
CA SER A 430 -1.03 16.80 -5.07
C SER A 430 0.08 17.84 -5.24
N ILE A 431 0.91 18.05 -4.20
CA ILE A 431 2.05 18.98 -4.27
C ILE A 431 3.06 18.52 -5.32
N ASP A 432 3.40 17.23 -5.32
CA ASP A 432 4.30 16.63 -6.31
C ASP A 432 3.75 16.76 -7.73
N PHE A 433 2.44 16.54 -7.92
CA PHE A 433 1.78 16.74 -9.20
C PHE A 433 1.86 18.20 -9.67
N LEU A 434 1.55 19.18 -8.81
CA LEU A 434 1.64 20.60 -9.16
C LEU A 434 3.08 21.00 -9.51
N ALA A 435 4.07 20.49 -8.76
CA ALA A 435 5.48 20.70 -9.05
C ALA A 435 5.89 20.09 -10.39
N LEU A 436 5.38 18.90 -10.73
CA LEU A 436 5.61 18.27 -12.02
C LEU A 436 5.01 19.08 -13.18
N GLN A 437 3.77 19.56 -13.06
CA GLN A 437 3.11 20.38 -14.08
C GLN A 437 3.85 21.71 -14.30
N HIS A 438 4.27 22.37 -13.21
CA HIS A 438 5.11 23.56 -13.30
C HIS A 438 6.44 23.27 -14.02
N LYS A 439 7.14 22.18 -13.65
CA LYS A 439 8.40 21.77 -14.31
C LYS A 439 8.19 21.46 -15.79
N GLN A 440 7.09 20.82 -16.17
CA GLN A 440 6.74 20.56 -17.58
C GLN A 440 6.57 21.88 -18.35
N CYS A 441 5.82 22.84 -17.81
CA CYS A 441 5.66 24.16 -18.44
C CYS A 441 6.99 24.93 -18.53
N ALA A 442 7.81 24.89 -17.49
CA ALA A 442 9.13 25.51 -17.47
C ALA A 442 10.08 24.89 -18.51
N LEU A 443 10.01 23.57 -18.71
CA LEU A 443 10.79 22.88 -19.75
C LEU A 443 10.37 23.33 -21.15
N VAL A 444 9.07 23.44 -21.41
CA VAL A 444 8.55 23.98 -22.69
C VAL A 444 9.03 25.42 -22.89
N GLN A 445 8.95 26.26 -21.86
CA GLN A 445 9.45 27.64 -21.89
C GLN A 445 10.94 27.70 -22.24
N TYR A 446 11.75 26.91 -21.54
CA TYR A 446 13.19 26.80 -21.78
C TYR A 446 13.48 26.35 -23.22
N ALA A 447 12.78 25.34 -23.72
CA ALA A 447 12.93 24.87 -25.10
C ALA A 447 12.62 25.96 -26.13
N VAL A 448 11.53 26.72 -25.93
CA VAL A 448 11.18 27.87 -26.78
C VAL A 448 12.29 28.94 -26.74
N HIS A 449 12.85 29.24 -25.57
CA HIS A 449 13.94 30.21 -25.42
C HIS A 449 15.23 29.76 -26.10
N CYS A 450 15.59 28.49 -26.00
CA CYS A 450 16.75 27.91 -26.70
C CYS A 450 16.58 27.98 -28.22
N ILE A 451 15.43 27.55 -28.76
CA ILE A 451 15.16 27.56 -30.20
C ILE A 451 15.18 29.00 -30.76
N THR A 452 14.66 29.95 -29.99
CA THR A 452 14.60 31.36 -30.40
C THR A 452 15.91 32.13 -30.17
N GLY A 453 16.93 31.50 -29.57
CA GLY A 453 18.23 32.11 -29.31
C GLY A 453 18.23 33.16 -28.20
N ARG A 454 17.24 33.11 -27.30
CA ARG A 454 17.14 34.01 -26.13
C ARG A 454 18.00 33.56 -24.95
N ILE A 455 18.39 32.28 -24.94
CA ILE A 455 19.43 31.76 -24.04
C ILE A 455 20.72 31.72 -24.86
N ALA A 456 21.68 32.55 -24.48
CA ALA A 456 23.03 32.49 -25.05
C ALA A 456 23.64 31.14 -24.68
N THR A 457 24.05 30.36 -25.68
CA THR A 457 24.93 29.20 -25.48
C THR A 457 26.29 29.73 -25.01
N THR A 458 26.56 29.62 -23.72
CA THR A 458 27.94 29.64 -23.18
C THR A 458 28.58 28.29 -23.41
#